data_AF-A0A921ZT27-F1
#
_entry.id   AF-A0A921ZT27-F1
#
_cell.length_a   1.000
_cell.length_b   1.000
_cell.length_c   1.000
_cell.angle_alpha   90.00
_cell.angle_beta   90.00
_cell.angle_gamma   90.00
#
_symmetry.space_group_name_H-M   'P 1'
#
loop_
_entity.id
_entity.type
_entity.pdbx_description
1 polymer ?
#
loop_
_entity_poly.entity_id
_entity_poly.type
_entity_poly.pdbx_seq_one_letter_code
_entity_poly.pdbx_strand_id
1 'polypeptide(L)'
;MERCIAFIGDNAADCVKTNAFLNLPKEALIKLISSDFLCLEEEEVWRCALAWAKQRAGVTQPTAHWTEEERARVCHHLAPLMQHVRLLLIDSAVFAEEVEPTGAVPMELSLERYRRAALHAAPPPPDKRTQPRYSVHTPIITKINLTVIKLSD
;
A
#
# COMPACT_ATOMS: atom_id res chain seq x y z
N MET A 1 -17.38 -14.42 -6.09
CA MET A 1 -16.47 -13.46 -5.42
C MET A 1 -15.01 -13.73 -5.74
N GLU A 2 -14.53 -14.97 -5.62
CA GLU A 2 -13.11 -15.31 -5.89
C GLU A 2 -12.66 -15.02 -7.32
N ARG A 3 -13.49 -15.32 -8.33
CA ARG A 3 -13.21 -14.98 -9.74
C ARG A 3 -13.06 -13.48 -9.99
N CYS A 4 -13.81 -12.64 -9.27
CA CYS A 4 -13.73 -11.18 -9.38
C CYS A 4 -12.44 -10.65 -8.74
N ILE A 5 -12.00 -11.25 -7.63
CA ILE A 5 -10.76 -10.86 -6.94
C ILE A 5 -9.55 -11.23 -7.80
N ALA A 6 -9.56 -12.41 -8.42
CA ALA A 6 -8.50 -12.82 -9.36
C ALA A 6 -8.40 -11.85 -10.55
N PHE A 7 -9.54 -11.54 -11.19
CA PHE A 7 -9.56 -10.60 -12.31
C PHE A 7 -9.05 -9.20 -11.92
N ILE A 8 -9.47 -8.67 -10.77
CA ILE A 8 -8.98 -7.37 -10.28
C ILE A 8 -7.49 -7.46 -9.95
N GLY A 9 -7.01 -8.57 -9.39
CA GLY A 9 -5.59 -8.79 -9.10
C GLY A 9 -4.73 -8.69 -10.37
N ASP A 10 -5.17 -9.32 -11.45
CA ASP A 10 -4.46 -9.35 -12.74
C ASP A 10 -4.57 -8.02 -13.51
N ASN A 11 -5.63 -7.24 -13.29
CA ASN A 11 -5.91 -5.96 -13.98
C ASN A 11 -5.92 -4.77 -13.01
N ALA A 12 -5.13 -4.88 -11.93
CA ALA A 12 -5.26 -4.00 -10.76
C ALA A 12 -5.06 -2.52 -11.10
N ALA A 13 -4.04 -2.21 -11.90
CA ALA A 13 -3.66 -0.85 -12.27
C ALA A 13 -4.78 -0.07 -12.98
N ASP A 14 -5.64 -0.75 -13.73
CA ASP A 14 -6.79 -0.14 -14.39
C ASP A 14 -8.02 -0.15 -13.49
N CYS A 15 -8.24 -1.26 -12.77
CA CYS A 15 -9.42 -1.41 -11.90
C CYS A 15 -9.46 -0.35 -10.80
N VAL A 16 -8.34 -0.06 -10.14
CA VAL A 16 -8.29 0.88 -9.00
C VAL A 16 -8.63 2.33 -9.37
N LYS A 17 -8.52 2.68 -10.65
CA LYS A 17 -8.83 4.03 -11.17
C LYS A 17 -10.31 4.24 -11.46
N THR A 18 -11.12 3.18 -11.40
CA THR A 18 -12.54 3.25 -11.77
C THR A 18 -13.43 3.75 -10.64
N ASN A 19 -14.52 4.42 -10.98
CA ASN A 19 -15.57 4.75 -10.01
C ASN A 19 -16.18 3.50 -9.33
N ALA A 20 -16.16 2.35 -10.02
CA ALA A 20 -16.64 1.09 -9.45
C ALA A 20 -15.78 0.66 -8.25
N PHE A 21 -14.46 0.84 -8.34
CA PHE A 21 -13.54 0.57 -7.23
C PHE A 21 -13.84 1.42 -6.01
N LEU A 22 -14.04 2.73 -6.20
CA LEU A 22 -14.33 3.64 -5.10
C LEU A 22 -15.67 3.34 -4.40
N ASN A 23 -16.57 2.64 -5.08
CA ASN A 23 -17.85 2.20 -4.54
C ASN A 23 -17.81 0.81 -3.89
N LEU A 24 -16.66 0.12 -3.86
CA LEU A 24 -16.53 -1.20 -3.21
C LEU A 24 -16.94 -1.15 -1.73
N PRO A 25 -17.68 -2.16 -1.23
CA PRO A 25 -17.90 -2.34 0.20
C PRO A 25 -16.57 -2.46 0.95
N LYS A 26 -16.51 -1.95 2.19
CA LYS A 26 -15.31 -1.97 3.04
C LYS A 26 -14.66 -3.36 3.11
N GLU A 27 -15.46 -4.40 3.33
CA GLU A 27 -14.97 -5.78 3.43
C GLU A 27 -14.36 -6.30 2.11
N ALA A 28 -14.90 -5.88 0.97
CA ALA A 28 -14.35 -6.26 -0.33
C ALA A 28 -13.00 -5.57 -0.58
N LEU A 29 -12.89 -4.29 -0.20
CA LEU A 29 -11.63 -3.55 -0.28
C LEU A 29 -10.57 -4.18 0.63
N ILE A 30 -10.89 -4.46 1.90
CA ILE A 30 -10.00 -5.15 2.84
C ILE A 30 -9.51 -6.45 2.24
N LYS A 31 -10.41 -7.28 1.72
CA LYS A 31 -10.04 -8.57 1.11
C LYS A 31 -9.09 -8.40 -0.08
N LEU A 32 -9.29 -7.37 -0.89
CA LEU A 32 -8.45 -7.06 -2.03
C LEU A 32 -7.06 -6.59 -1.59
N ILE A 33 -6.96 -5.59 -0.71
CA ILE A 33 -5.67 -5.05 -0.23
C ILE A 33 -4.96 -5.99 0.76
N SER A 34 -5.63 -7.02 1.28
CA SER A 34 -4.99 -8.09 2.03
C SER A 34 -4.30 -9.12 1.13
N SER A 35 -4.67 -9.17 -0.15
CA SER A 35 -4.17 -10.17 -1.09
C SER A 35 -2.70 -9.92 -1.44
N ASP A 36 -1.89 -10.98 -1.33
CA ASP A 36 -0.52 -10.99 -1.85
C ASP A 36 -0.48 -10.91 -3.39
N PHE A 37 -1.60 -11.14 -4.09
CA PHE A 37 -1.72 -11.16 -5.56
C PHE A 37 -2.38 -9.90 -6.13
N LEU A 38 -2.50 -8.84 -5.35
CA LEU A 38 -2.90 -7.53 -5.87
C LEU A 38 -1.67 -6.91 -6.54
N CYS A 39 -1.56 -7.02 -7.86
CA CYS A 39 -0.37 -6.69 -8.66
C CYS A 39 -0.09 -5.18 -8.75
N LEU A 40 0.13 -4.53 -7.60
CA LEU A 40 0.41 -3.11 -7.45
C LEU A 40 1.63 -2.89 -6.56
N GLU A 41 2.36 -1.83 -6.84
CA GLU A 41 3.31 -1.24 -5.91
C GLU A 41 2.56 -0.68 -4.70
N GLU A 42 3.20 -0.60 -3.54
CA GLU A 42 2.49 -0.28 -2.30
C GLU A 42 2.05 1.20 -2.25
N GLU A 43 2.73 2.07 -2.99
CA GLU A 43 2.33 3.45 -3.28
C GLU A 43 0.94 3.50 -3.93
N GLU A 44 0.71 2.66 -4.93
CA GLU A 44 -0.58 2.59 -5.63
C GLU A 44 -1.67 1.98 -4.73
N VAL A 45 -1.32 0.99 -3.90
CA VAL A 45 -2.22 0.44 -2.89
C VAL A 45 -2.63 1.55 -1.89
N TRP A 46 -1.67 2.34 -1.42
CA TRP A 46 -1.94 3.48 -0.55
C TRP A 46 -2.86 4.50 -1.23
N ARG A 47 -2.54 4.95 -2.43
CA ARG A 47 -3.33 5.94 -3.18
C ARG A 47 -4.76 5.48 -3.42
N CYS A 48 -4.95 4.20 -3.78
CA CYS A 48 -6.29 3.66 -4.01
C CYS A 48 -7.11 3.56 -2.71
N ALA A 49 -6.48 3.17 -1.59
CA ALA A 49 -7.12 3.12 -0.27
C ALA A 49 -7.49 4.53 0.21
N LEU A 50 -6.59 5.50 0.03
CA LEU A 50 -6.83 6.91 0.35
C LEU A 50 -7.96 7.50 -0.50
N ALA A 51 -7.97 7.25 -1.81
CA ALA A 51 -9.05 7.71 -2.70
C ALA A 51 -10.41 7.14 -2.28
N TRP A 52 -10.46 5.84 -1.94
CA TRP A 52 -11.68 5.22 -1.40
C TRP A 52 -12.12 5.87 -0.08
N ALA A 53 -11.20 6.07 0.86
CA ALA A 53 -11.51 6.67 2.16
C ALA A 53 -12.01 8.11 2.02
N LYS A 54 -11.39 8.90 1.13
CA LYS A 54 -11.84 10.24 0.74
C LYS A 54 -13.28 10.23 0.22
N GLN A 55 -13.60 9.31 -0.69
CA GLN A 55 -14.97 9.17 -1.21
C GLN A 55 -15.98 8.82 -0.11
N ARG A 56 -15.62 7.94 0.84
CA ARG A 56 -16.49 7.61 1.97
C ARG A 56 -16.68 8.77 2.95
N ALA A 57 -15.64 9.57 3.16
CA ALA A 57 -15.67 10.75 4.03
C ALA A 57 -16.34 11.98 3.38
N GLY A 58 -16.62 11.92 2.07
CA GLY A 58 -17.11 13.06 1.29
C GLY A 58 -16.08 14.17 1.07
N VAL A 59 -14.78 13.86 1.10
CA VAL A 59 -13.68 14.83 1.00
C VAL A 59 -13.03 14.73 -0.38
N THR A 60 -13.04 15.81 -1.15
CA THR A 60 -12.47 15.83 -2.50
C THR A 60 -11.14 16.57 -2.57
N GLN A 61 -10.92 17.55 -1.69
CA GLN A 61 -9.76 18.43 -1.72
C GLN A 61 -8.42 17.72 -1.37
N PRO A 62 -7.28 18.29 -1.78
CA PRO A 62 -5.95 17.77 -1.42
C PRO A 62 -5.70 17.72 0.09
N THR A 63 -4.88 16.77 0.55
CA THR A 63 -4.57 16.52 1.97
C THR A 63 -4.07 17.76 2.72
N ALA A 64 -3.30 18.62 2.04
CA ALA A 64 -2.76 19.85 2.62
C ALA A 64 -3.84 20.89 3.01
N HIS A 65 -5.05 20.75 2.48
CA HIS A 65 -6.16 21.69 2.73
C HIS A 65 -7.23 21.15 3.67
N TRP A 66 -7.07 19.91 4.17
CA TRP A 66 -8.06 19.31 5.05
C TRP A 66 -8.23 20.09 6.35
N THR A 67 -9.48 20.29 6.76
CA THR A 67 -9.78 20.68 8.13
C THR A 67 -9.53 19.49 9.07
N GLU A 68 -9.49 19.76 10.38
CA GLU A 68 -9.32 18.70 11.38
C GLU A 68 -10.49 17.70 11.34
N GLU A 69 -11.72 18.19 11.10
CA GLU A 69 -12.91 17.35 10.98
C GLU A 69 -12.85 16.46 9.74
N GLU A 70 -12.38 16.97 8.61
CA GLU A 70 -12.20 16.19 7.38
C GLU A 70 -11.13 15.12 7.57
N ARG A 71 -9.99 15.50 8.15
CA ARG A 71 -8.92 14.58 8.51
C ARG A 71 -9.44 13.45 9.39
N ALA A 72 -10.17 13.78 10.45
CA ALA A 72 -10.75 12.77 11.35
C ALA A 72 -11.70 11.80 10.62
N ARG A 73 -12.55 12.28 9.71
CA ARG A 73 -13.45 11.42 8.92
C ARG A 73 -12.69 10.51 7.95
N VAL A 74 -11.67 11.03 7.26
CA VAL A 74 -10.86 10.21 6.35
C VAL A 74 -10.06 9.16 7.13
N CYS A 75 -9.41 9.56 8.23
CA CYS A 75 -8.67 8.65 9.10
C CYS A 75 -9.56 7.56 9.71
N HIS A 76 -10.81 7.87 10.05
CA HIS A 76 -11.79 6.88 10.50
C HIS A 76 -12.01 5.76 9.46
N HIS A 77 -12.09 6.11 8.17
CA HIS A 77 -12.24 5.14 7.09
C HIS A 77 -10.94 4.41 6.73
N LEU A 78 -9.78 5.06 6.89
CA LEU A 78 -8.47 4.44 6.67
C LEU A 78 -8.09 3.45 7.77
N ALA A 79 -8.44 3.71 9.03
CA ALA A 79 -8.06 2.89 10.19
C ALA A 79 -8.17 1.37 9.98
N PRO A 80 -9.30 0.80 9.49
CA PRO A 80 -9.40 -0.65 9.26
C PRO A 80 -8.54 -1.16 8.11
N LEU A 81 -8.08 -0.29 7.21
CA LEU A 81 -7.24 -0.63 6.06
C LEU A 81 -5.75 -0.63 6.42
N MET A 82 -5.34 0.15 7.43
CA MET A 82 -3.93 0.42 7.74
C MET A 82 -3.09 -0.85 7.99
N GLN A 83 -3.66 -1.85 8.67
CA GLN A 83 -2.95 -3.11 8.95
C GLN A 83 -2.64 -3.95 7.68
N HIS A 84 -3.30 -3.64 6.56
CA HIS A 84 -3.16 -4.34 5.29
C HIS A 84 -2.27 -3.59 4.29
N VAL A 85 -1.92 -2.33 4.58
CA VAL A 85 -0.98 -1.54 3.79
C VAL A 85 0.44 -1.77 4.32
N ARG A 86 1.35 -2.17 3.45
CA ARG A 86 2.76 -2.47 3.77
C ARG A 86 3.59 -1.19 3.78
N LEU A 87 3.30 -0.27 4.70
CA LEU A 87 3.91 1.07 4.78
C LEU A 87 5.44 1.11 4.68
N LEU A 88 6.12 0.04 5.08
CA LEU A 88 7.58 -0.11 5.01
C LEU A 88 8.13 -0.27 3.58
N LEU A 89 7.26 -0.58 2.61
CA LEU A 89 7.60 -0.74 1.20
C LEU A 89 7.27 0.50 0.36
N ILE A 90 6.55 1.47 0.92
CA ILE A 90 6.31 2.75 0.28
C ILE A 90 7.64 3.52 0.23
N ASP A 91 7.95 4.17 -0.88
CA ASP A 91 9.11 5.05 -1.02
C ASP A 91 9.15 6.18 0.04
N SER A 92 10.36 6.58 0.43
CA SER A 92 10.57 7.59 1.48
C SER A 92 9.92 8.93 1.15
N ALA A 93 10.04 9.41 -0.09
CA ALA A 93 9.44 10.66 -0.52
C ALA A 93 7.92 10.55 -0.56
N VAL A 94 7.38 9.47 -1.15
CA VAL A 94 5.93 9.24 -1.22
C VAL A 94 5.30 9.21 0.16
N PHE A 95 5.94 8.57 1.14
CA PHE A 95 5.40 8.57 2.49
C PHE A 95 5.42 9.95 3.15
N ALA A 96 6.52 10.68 3.04
CA ALA A 96 6.62 12.01 3.64
C ALA A 96 5.63 13.00 3.01
N GLU A 97 5.35 12.87 1.72
CA GLU A 97 4.50 13.81 0.96
C GLU A 97 3.02 13.39 0.92
N GLU A 98 2.72 12.09 0.89
CA GLU A 98 1.35 11.59 0.71
C GLU A 98 0.79 10.87 1.94
N VAL A 99 1.61 10.15 2.70
CA VAL A 99 1.15 9.28 3.80
C VAL A 99 1.13 10.02 5.13
N GLU A 100 2.29 10.51 5.57
CA GLU A 100 2.47 11.20 6.86
C GLU A 100 1.51 12.40 7.01
N PRO A 101 1.30 13.24 5.98
CA PRO A 101 0.42 14.39 6.10
C PRO A 101 -1.05 14.03 6.32
N THR A 102 -1.46 12.77 6.18
CA THR A 102 -2.82 12.34 6.53
C THR A 102 -3.03 12.26 8.04
N GLY A 103 -1.98 11.97 8.81
CA GLY A 103 -2.10 11.63 10.23
C GLY A 103 -2.69 10.25 10.51
N ALA A 104 -2.85 9.39 9.48
CA ALA A 104 -3.43 8.05 9.63
C ALA A 104 -2.43 7.02 10.19
N VAL A 105 -1.13 7.33 10.20
CA VAL A 105 -0.07 6.45 10.66
C VAL A 105 0.33 6.82 12.10
N PRO A 106 0.26 5.87 13.05
CA PRO A 106 0.75 6.10 14.41
C PRO A 106 2.22 6.48 14.44
N MET A 107 2.60 7.37 15.37
CA MET A 107 3.96 7.90 15.51
C MET A 107 5.01 6.78 15.61
N GLU A 108 4.71 5.71 16.36
CA GLU A 108 5.61 4.58 16.56
C GLU A 108 5.95 3.89 15.24
N LEU A 109 4.97 3.79 14.33
CA LEU A 109 5.14 3.15 13.04
C LEU A 109 5.92 4.04 12.06
N SER A 110 5.70 5.36 12.11
CA SER A 110 6.52 6.32 11.37
C SER A 110 7.98 6.28 11.82
N LEU A 111 8.24 6.25 13.14
CA LEU A 111 9.59 6.16 13.70
C LEU A 111 10.31 4.87 13.29
N GLU A 112 9.61 3.73 13.37
CA GLU A 112 10.16 2.44 12.93
C GLU A 112 10.55 2.48 11.44
N ARG A 113 9.71 3.10 10.61
CA ARG A 113 10.00 3.25 9.18
C ARG A 113 11.23 4.13 8.93
N TYR A 114 11.32 5.29 9.56
CA TYR A 114 12.48 6.18 9.43
C TYR A 114 13.77 5.50 9.89
N ARG A 115 13.72 4.77 11.00
CA ARG A 115 14.86 3.99 11.51
C ARG A 115 15.36 3.00 10.47
N ARG A 116 14.45 2.28 9.79
CA ARG A 116 14.80 1.31 8.73
C ARG A 116 15.31 1.95 7.45
N ALA A 117 14.79 3.12 7.07
CA ALA A 117 15.26 3.83 5.89
C ALA A 117 16.66 4.43 6.10
N ALA A 118 16.94 4.92 7.32
CA ALA A 118 18.23 5.56 7.66
C ALA A 118 19.33 4.55 7.99
N LEU A 119 18.99 3.46 8.68
CA LEU A 119 19.93 2.39 8.99
C LEU A 119 19.77 1.35 7.88
N HIS A 120 20.77 1.17 7.03
CA HIS A 120 20.90 -0.02 6.17
C HIS A 120 21.11 -1.28 7.04
N ALA A 121 20.15 -1.56 7.92
CA ALA A 121 20.18 -2.61 8.90
C ALA A 121 20.13 -3.96 8.18
N ALA A 122 20.68 -4.99 8.82
CA ALA A 122 20.56 -6.35 8.36
C ALA A 122 19.09 -6.68 8.05
N PRO A 123 18.78 -7.40 6.96
CA PRO A 123 17.41 -7.71 6.61
C PRO A 123 16.74 -8.40 7.79
N PRO A 124 15.62 -7.88 8.31
CA PRO A 124 14.87 -8.55 9.34
C PRO A 124 14.36 -9.91 8.82
N PRO A 125 14.02 -10.86 9.70
CA PRO A 125 13.37 -12.09 9.29
C PRO A 125 12.14 -11.80 8.42
N PRO A 126 11.79 -12.72 7.49
CA PRO A 126 10.74 -12.48 6.51
C PRO A 126 9.41 -12.16 7.21
N ASP A 127 8.95 -10.92 7.01
CA ASP A 127 7.67 -10.39 7.48
C ASP A 127 6.84 -10.03 6.25
N LYS A 128 5.51 -10.24 6.28
CA LYS A 128 4.63 -9.82 5.18
C LYS A 128 4.76 -8.33 4.89
N ARG A 129 5.04 -7.50 5.91
CA ARG A 129 5.21 -6.05 5.78
C ARG A 129 6.47 -5.64 5.01
N THR A 130 7.41 -6.56 4.79
CA THR A 130 8.68 -6.32 4.10
C THR A 130 8.79 -7.01 2.75
N GLN A 131 7.73 -7.67 2.29
CA GLN A 131 7.71 -8.38 1.02
C GLN A 131 6.80 -7.66 0.02
N PRO A 132 7.24 -7.37 -1.20
CA PRO A 132 6.36 -6.85 -2.26
C PRO A 132 5.20 -7.81 -2.55
N ARG A 133 4.10 -7.26 -3.06
CA ARG A 133 3.01 -8.06 -3.62
C ARG A 133 3.47 -8.74 -4.91
N TYR A 134 2.95 -9.94 -5.17
CA TYR A 134 3.27 -10.66 -6.40
C TYR A 134 2.68 -9.91 -7.59
N SER A 135 3.51 -9.64 -8.59
CA SER A 135 3.07 -9.21 -9.91
C SER A 135 3.16 -10.41 -10.86
N VAL A 136 2.07 -10.76 -11.55
CA VAL A 136 2.05 -11.90 -12.49
C VAL A 136 3.00 -11.69 -13.68
N HIS A 137 3.44 -10.45 -13.91
CA HIS A 137 4.36 -10.09 -14.99
C HIS A 137 5.84 -10.22 -14.68
N THR A 138 6.24 -10.64 -13.47
CA THR A 138 7.65 -10.95 -13.22
C THR A 138 7.89 -12.44 -13.49
N PRO A 139 8.56 -12.83 -14.59
CA PRO A 139 8.91 -14.22 -14.80
C PRO A 139 9.73 -14.70 -13.61
N ILE A 140 9.37 -15.87 -13.08
CA ILE A 140 9.98 -16.56 -11.93
C ILE A 140 11.51 -16.79 -12.12
N ILE A 141 12.06 -16.51 -13.30
CA ILE A 141 13.43 -16.83 -13.69
C ILE A 141 14.48 -15.85 -13.16
N THR A 142 14.16 -14.60 -12.78
CA THR A 142 15.23 -13.63 -12.44
C THR A 142 15.75 -13.72 -11.00
N LYS A 143 15.12 -14.48 -10.09
CA LYS A 143 15.62 -14.61 -8.71
C LYS A 143 16.70 -15.68 -8.50
N ILE A 144 16.99 -16.53 -9.48
CA ILE A 144 18.02 -17.58 -9.34
C ILE A 144 19.42 -17.13 -9.81
N ASN A 145 19.52 -16.04 -10.60
CA ASN A 145 20.79 -15.66 -11.24
C ASN A 145 21.66 -14.62 -10.52
N LEU A 146 21.30 -14.15 -9.32
CA LEU A 146 22.14 -13.20 -8.57
C LEU A 146 22.97 -13.82 -7.44
N THR A 147 22.80 -15.11 -7.15
CA THR A 147 23.64 -15.82 -6.16
C THR A 147 24.87 -16.47 -6.78
N VAL A 148 24.91 -16.68 -8.09
CA VAL A 148 26.03 -17.37 -8.77
C VAL A 148 27.13 -16.42 -9.24
N ILE A 149 26.88 -15.12 -9.42
CA ILE A 149 27.86 -14.16 -9.98
C ILE A 149 28.72 -13.48 -8.89
N LYS A 150 28.60 -13.87 -7.62
CA LYS A 150 29.43 -13.31 -6.52
C LYS A 150 30.45 -14.28 -5.91
N LEU A 151 30.69 -15.42 -6.54
CA LEU A 151 31.69 -16.42 -6.12
C LEU A 151 32.73 -16.73 -7.21
N SER A 152 32.96 -15.81 -8.15
CA SER A 152 34.05 -15.93 -9.11
C SER A 152 34.59 -14.53 -9.43
N ASP A 153 35.33 -13.99 -8.48
CA ASP A 153 36.56 -13.19 -8.67
C ASP A 153 37.23 -12.95 -7.31
#